data_AF-A0A251UDM5-F1
#
_entry.id   AF-A0A251UDM5-F1
#
_cell.length_a   1.000
_cell.length_b   1.000
_cell.length_c   1.000
_cell.angle_alpha   90.00
_cell.angle_beta   90.00
_cell.angle_gamma   90.00
#
_symmetry.space_group_name_H-M   'P 1'
#
loop_
_entity.id
_entity.type
_entity.pdbx_description
1 polymer ?
#
loop_
_entity_poly.entity_id
_entity_poly.type
_entity_poly.pdbx_seq_one_letter_code
_entity_poly.pdbx_strand_id
1 'polypeptide(L)' 'MGKASANVLFDPVHNSCCDLDVEKNPELKNFSSILDFMDRIPIKKALTDQRPIYRSHLSRFWKNATYDEQSKL' A
#
# COMPACT_ATOMS: atom_id res chain seq x y z
N MET A 1 10.64 15.07 -14.16
CA MET A 1 10.27 13.81 -13.48
C MET A 1 11.55 13.06 -13.15
N GLY A 2 11.92 12.96 -11.88
CA GLY A 2 13.16 12.28 -11.47
C GLY A 2 13.06 10.79 -11.72
N LYS A 3 14.04 10.22 -12.44
CA LYS A 3 14.15 8.77 -12.64
C LYS A 3 14.43 8.13 -11.28
N ALA A 4 13.58 7.20 -10.85
CA ALA A 4 13.88 6.35 -9.71
C ALA A 4 15.20 5.61 -9.98
N SER A 5 16.11 5.65 -9.00
CA SER A 5 17.42 5.01 -9.07
C SER A 5 17.26 3.50 -9.31
N ALA A 6 18.01 2.96 -10.26
CA ALA A 6 17.99 1.54 -10.65
C ALA A 6 18.49 0.57 -9.55
N ASN A 7 18.88 1.09 -8.37
CA ASN A 7 19.50 0.34 -7.28
C ASN A 7 18.64 0.26 -6.01
N VAL A 8 17.33 0.45 -6.09
CA VAL A 8 16.45 0.13 -4.94
C VAL A 8 16.28 -1.38 -4.90
N LEU A 9 17.23 -2.06 -4.24
CA LEU A 9 17.06 -3.45 -3.79
C LEU A 9 15.86 -3.46 -2.84
N PHE A 10 14.73 -3.97 -3.33
CA PHE A 10 13.55 -4.17 -2.49
C PHE A 10 13.92 -5.18 -1.40
N ASP A 11 13.94 -4.73 -0.14
CA ASP A 11 14.02 -5.61 1.01
C ASP A 11 12.82 -6.59 0.97
N PRO A 12 13.03 -7.91 1.08
CA PRO A 12 11.94 -8.89 1.15
C PRO A 12 11.01 -8.68 2.36
N VAL A 13 11.38 -7.83 3.31
CA VAL A 13 10.63 -7.39 4.49
C VAL A 13 9.98 -6.01 4.28
N HIS A 14 9.95 -5.47 3.07
CA HIS A 14 9.03 -4.38 2.75
C HIS A 14 7.60 -4.92 2.74
N ASN A 15 6.97 -4.93 3.92
CA ASN A 15 5.51 -5.00 3.99
C ASN A 15 4.97 -3.86 3.12
N SER A 16 4.20 -4.21 2.10
CA SER A 16 3.51 -3.27 1.20
C SER A 16 2.48 -2.39 1.92
N CYS A 17 2.37 -2.50 3.25
CA CYS A 17 1.41 -1.82 4.08
C CYS A 17 2.10 -0.66 4.80
N CYS A 18 1.58 0.54 4.63
CA CYS A 18 2.02 1.71 5.38
C CYS A 18 1.58 1.56 6.84
N ASP A 19 2.53 1.67 7.78
CA ASP A 19 2.19 1.86 9.19
C ASP A 19 2.04 3.36 9.45
N LEU A 20 0.79 3.82 9.62
CA LEU A 20 0.46 5.23 9.87
C LEU A 20 0.34 5.53 11.37
N ASP A 21 0.78 4.61 12.22
CA ASP A 21 0.79 4.80 13.67
C ASP A 21 1.88 5.79 14.07
N VAL A 22 1.43 6.97 14.51
CA VAL A 22 2.27 8.09 14.94
C VAL A 22 2.97 7.81 16.27
N GLU A 23 2.45 6.91 17.11
CA GLU A 23 3.12 6.50 18.35
C GLU A 23 4.34 5.63 18.04
N LYS A 24 4.21 4.75 17.05
CA LYS A 24 5.33 3.93 16.56
C LYS A 24 6.30 4.70 15.69
N ASN A 25 5.82 5.67 14.91
CA ASN A 25 6.61 6.45 13.95
C ASN A 25 6.40 7.96 14.18
N PRO A 26 7.09 8.56 15.18
CA PRO A 26 6.87 9.95 15.57
C PRO A 26 7.10 10.98 14.44
N GLU A 27 7.99 10.66 13.49
CA GLU A 27 8.28 11.50 12.33
C GLU A 27 7.06 11.76 11.43
N LEU A 28 6.04 10.89 11.50
CA LEU A 28 4.77 11.08 10.78
C LEU A 28 4.02 12.35 11.22
N LYS A 29 4.29 12.89 12.42
CA LYS A 29 3.70 14.16 12.88
C LYS A 29 4.02 15.33 11.95
N ASN A 30 5.18 15.28 11.29
CA ASN A 30 5.59 16.30 10.32
C ASN A 30 4.73 16.28 9.03
N PHE A 31 3.95 15.22 8.83
CA PHE A 31 3.09 14.99 7.67
C PHE A 31 1.61 14.92 8.06
N SER A 32 1.19 15.64 9.10
CA SER A 32 -0.18 15.62 9.63
C SER A 32 -1.27 15.82 8.57
N SER A 33 -1.05 16.70 7.60
CA SER A 33 -1.99 16.93 6.48
C SER A 33 -2.21 15.70 5.60
N ILE A 34 -1.18 14.87 5.42
CA ILE A 34 -1.27 13.62 4.68
C ILE A 34 -2.02 12.57 5.51
N LEU A 35 -1.78 12.50 6.82
CA LEU A 35 -2.53 11.61 7.71
C LEU A 35 -4.02 11.95 7.69
N ASP A 36 -4.37 13.23 7.79
CA ASP A 36 -5.75 13.72 7.71
C ASP A 36 -6.41 13.38 6.37
N PHE A 37 -5.65 13.44 5.27
CA PHE A 37 -6.12 13.03 3.95
C PHE A 37 -6.35 11.53 3.87
N MET A 38 -5.39 10.73 4.36
CA MET A 38 -5.48 9.28 4.38
C MET A 38 -6.70 8.81 5.18
N ASP A 39 -7.05 9.48 6.27
CA ASP A 39 -8.23 9.15 7.09
C ASP A 39 -9.56 9.33 6.35
N ARG A 40 -9.59 10.16 5.30
CA ARG A 40 -10.79 10.46 4.52
C ARG A 40 -10.99 9.56 3.32
N ILE A 41 -9.95 8.83 2.89
CA ILE A 41 -10.02 8.02 1.67
C ILE A 41 -10.35 6.55 1.98
N PRO A 42 -11.28 5.91 1.24
CA PRO A 42 -11.66 4.51 1.47
C PRO A 42 -10.52 3.50 1.34
N ILE A 43 -9.46 3.85 0.58
CA ILE A 43 -8.32 2.98 0.33
C ILE A 43 -7.38 2.85 1.54
N LYS A 44 -7.52 3.69 2.58
CA LYS A 44 -6.67 3.62 3.80
C LYS A 44 -6.59 2.19 4.33
N LYS A 45 -7.74 1.51 4.43
CA LYS A 45 -7.77 0.13 4.91
C LYS A 45 -6.91 -0.79 4.04
N ALA A 46 -7.01 -0.71 2.72
CA ALA A 46 -6.20 -1.55 1.84
C ALA A 46 -4.69 -1.26 1.97
N LEU A 47 -4.31 -0.01 2.30
CA LEU A 47 -2.93 0.41 2.46
C LEU A 47 -2.35 0.11 3.85
N THR A 48 -3.17 -0.02 4.89
CA THR A 48 -2.70 -0.19 6.27
C THR A 48 -3.05 -1.55 6.90
N ASP A 49 -3.90 -2.36 6.27
CA ASP A 49 -4.34 -3.65 6.81
C ASP A 49 -3.23 -4.70 6.71
N GLN A 50 -2.49 -4.87 7.81
CA GLN A 50 -1.40 -5.85 7.94
C GLN A 50 -1.94 -7.25 8.30
N ARG A 51 -2.83 -7.80 7.48
CA ARG A 51 -3.32 -9.17 7.67
C ARG A 51 -2.38 -10.18 7.02
N PRO A 52 -2.15 -11.35 7.62
CA PRO A 52 -1.50 -12.45 6.94
C PRO A 52 -2.27 -12.81 5.67
N ILE A 53 -1.65 -12.59 4.50
CA ILE A 53 -2.22 -13.00 3.22
C ILE A 53 -1.55 -14.30 2.80
N TYR A 54 -2.33 -15.38 2.71
CA TYR A 54 -1.85 -16.64 2.19
C TYR A 54 -1.59 -16.53 0.68
N ARG A 55 -0.42 -16.97 0.22
CA ARG A 55 -0.07 -16.99 -1.21
C ARG A 55 -1.13 -17.70 -2.06
N SER A 56 -1.75 -18.76 -1.53
CA SER A 56 -2.84 -19.48 -2.19
C SER A 56 -4.06 -18.61 -2.45
N HIS A 57 -4.37 -17.65 -1.58
CA HIS A 57 -5.50 -16.72 -1.75
C HIS A 57 -5.19 -15.70 -2.84
N LEU A 58 -3.96 -15.17 -2.91
CA LEU A 58 -3.53 -14.30 -4.00
C LEU A 58 -3.59 -15.01 -5.36
N SER A 59 -3.07 -16.24 -5.43
CA SER A 59 -3.11 -17.02 -6.67
C SER A 59 -4.54 -17.30 -7.13
N ARG A 60 -5.45 -17.62 -6.20
CA ARG A 60 -6.88 -17.82 -6.51
C ARG A 60 -7.57 -16.53 -6.92
N PHE A 61 -7.25 -15.41 -6.27
CA PHE A 61 -7.79 -14.10 -6.63
C PHE A 61 -7.40 -13.75 -8.07
N TRP A 62 -6.11 -13.71 -8.38
CA TRP A 62 -5.63 -13.33 -9.72
C TRP A 62 -6.05 -14.30 -10.83
N LYS A 63 -6.22 -15.59 -10.53
CA LYS A 63 -6.75 -16.57 -11.49
C LYS A 63 -8.18 -16.22 -11.95
N ASN A 64 -8.98 -15.61 -11.07
CA ASN A 64 -10.38 -15.30 -11.33
C ASN A 64 -10.63 -13.81 -11.54
N ALA A 65 -9.61 -12.96 -11.38
CA ALA A 65 -9.71 -11.54 -11.62
C ALA A 65 -9.83 -11.29 -13.13
N THR A 66 -10.90 -10.63 -13.55
CA THR A 66 -11.08 -10.15 -14.91
C THR A 66 -10.85 -8.65 -14.93
N TYR A 67 -10.06 -8.18 -15.90
CA TYR A 67 -9.95 -6.75 -16.15
C TYR A 67 -11.31 -6.20 -16.59
N ASP A 68 -11.68 -5.07 -16.01
CA ASP A 68 -12.78 -4.29 -16.54
C ASP A 68 -12.27 -3.55 -17.79
N GLU A 69 -12.68 -4.05 -18.96
CA GLU A 69 -12.34 -3.46 -20.26
C GLU A 69 -12.84 -2.00 -20.39
N GLN A 70 -13.88 -1.59 -19.65
CA GLN A 70 -14.37 -0.19 -19.65
C GLN A 70 -13.46 0.77 -18.87
N SER A 71 -12.57 0.23 -18.02
CA SER A 71 -11.62 1.00 -17.22
C SER A 71 -10.26 1.17 -17.92
N LYS A 72 -10.10 0.68 -19.16
CA LYS A 72 -8.92 0.97 -20.00
C LYS A 72 -9.03 2.39 -20.56
N LEU A 73 -8.42 3.34 -19.87
CA LEU A 73 -8.07 4.66 -20.43
C LEU A 73 -6.98 4.52 -21.50
#